data_AF-A0A960JP88-F1
#
_entry.id   AF-A0A960JP88-F1
#
_cell.length_a   1.000
_cell.length_b   1.000
_cell.length_c   1.000
_cell.angle_alpha   90.00
_cell.angle_beta   90.00
_cell.angle_gamma   90.00
#
_symmetry.space_group_name_H-M   'P 1'
#
loop_
_entity.id
_entity.type
_entity.pdbx_description
1 polymer ?
#
loop_
_entity_poly.entity_id
_entity_poly.type
_entity_poly.pdbx_seq_one_letter_code
_entity_poly.pdbx_strand_id
1 'polypeptide(L)'
;DDDVDAHSNGAPTGSVEDGWVGHSLSIGTVTLDVRKHIGRCVMVTRPQPGLERDLEVLKRINRDRRGLAAVGALVTTPGRISIGDTIRPERPQGLAPIVRPATSRAVSQAARQLPRLDRLRRRIPRRT
;
A
#
# COMPACT_ATOMS: atom_id res chain seq x y z
N ASP A 1 -12.91 -8.47 48.79
CA ASP A 1 -13.41 -9.42 47.79
C ASP A 1 -14.08 -8.66 46.67
N ASP A 2 -13.40 -8.55 45.53
CA ASP A 2 -13.98 -8.76 44.19
C ASP A 2 -12.83 -8.59 43.18
N ASP A 3 -12.16 -9.72 42.94
CA ASP A 3 -11.30 -9.99 41.80
C ASP A 3 -12.15 -9.99 40.52
N VAL A 4 -11.78 -9.17 39.53
CA VAL A 4 -12.11 -9.43 38.13
C VAL A 4 -10.83 -9.22 37.31
N ASP A 5 -10.16 -10.35 37.07
CA ASP A 5 -9.24 -10.53 35.95
C ASP A 5 -9.95 -10.21 34.63
N ALA A 6 -9.52 -9.12 33.98
CA ALA A 6 -9.82 -8.89 32.58
C ALA A 6 -8.49 -8.93 31.82
N HIS A 7 -8.25 -10.05 31.15
CA HIS A 7 -7.12 -10.30 30.25
C HIS A 7 -6.79 -9.07 29.40
N SER A 8 -5.78 -8.30 29.83
CA SER A 8 -5.22 -7.21 29.04
C SER A 8 -4.35 -7.81 27.94
N ASN A 9 -4.99 -8.36 26.90
CA ASN A 9 -4.32 -8.44 25.61
C ASN A 9 -4.20 -7.00 25.12
N GLY A 10 -3.01 -6.41 25.32
CA GLY A 10 -2.67 -5.09 24.82
C GLY A 10 -3.01 -5.01 23.34
N ALA A 11 -4.16 -4.43 23.03
CA ALA A 11 -4.57 -4.18 21.67
C ALA A 11 -3.47 -3.34 21.02
N PRO A 12 -3.08 -3.63 19.76
CA PRO A 12 -2.14 -2.80 19.06
C PRO A 12 -2.64 -1.35 19.13
N THR A 13 -1.74 -0.41 19.43
CA THR A 13 -2.04 1.02 19.57
C THR A 13 -2.49 1.69 18.25
N GLY A 14 -2.71 0.90 17.20
CA GLY A 14 -3.23 1.30 15.90
C GLY A 14 -4.69 0.87 15.73
N SER A 15 -5.41 1.54 14.85
CA SER A 15 -6.74 1.08 14.45
C SER A 15 -6.64 -0.16 13.57
N VAL A 16 -7.72 -0.93 13.47
CA VAL A 16 -7.75 -2.19 12.70
C VAL A 16 -7.31 -1.95 11.25
N GLU A 17 -7.69 -0.82 10.66
CA GLU A 17 -7.35 -0.49 9.28
C GLU A 17 -5.85 -0.24 9.03
N ASP A 18 -5.07 0.11 10.07
CA ASP A 18 -3.62 0.31 9.92
C ASP A 18 -2.93 -1.01 9.46
N GLY A 19 -3.46 -2.15 9.92
CA GLY A 19 -2.98 -3.49 9.53
C GLY A 19 -3.33 -3.89 8.09
N TRP A 20 -4.19 -3.13 7.40
CA TRP A 20 -4.62 -3.47 6.04
C TRP A 20 -3.66 -2.94 4.97
N VAL A 21 -2.79 -1.98 5.29
CA VAL A 21 -1.84 -1.43 4.32
C VAL A 21 -0.97 -2.55 3.73
N GLY A 22 -0.88 -2.60 2.40
CA GLY A 22 -0.18 -3.64 1.65
C GLY A 22 -1.02 -4.88 1.33
N HIS A 23 -2.27 -4.94 1.78
CA HIS A 23 -3.18 -6.04 1.54
C HIS A 23 -4.28 -5.68 0.54
N SER A 24 -4.75 -6.70 -0.18
CA SER A 24 -5.98 -6.62 -0.96
C SER A 24 -7.16 -7.10 -0.11
N LEU A 25 -8.29 -6.40 -0.20
CA LEU A 25 -9.49 -6.64 0.57
C LEU A 25 -10.71 -6.79 -0.35
N SER A 26 -11.65 -7.61 0.05
CA SER A 26 -12.98 -7.72 -0.56
C SER A 26 -14.03 -7.17 0.40
N ILE A 27 -14.98 -6.40 -0.14
CA ILE A 27 -16.15 -5.87 0.57
C ILE A 27 -17.33 -5.91 -0.41
N GLY A 28 -18.41 -6.62 -0.05
CA GLY A 28 -19.52 -6.83 -0.98
C GLY A 28 -19.05 -7.47 -2.29
N THR A 29 -19.22 -6.78 -3.42
CA THR A 29 -18.68 -7.21 -4.73
C THR A 29 -17.47 -6.38 -5.19
N VAL A 30 -16.89 -5.55 -4.32
CA VAL A 30 -15.73 -4.70 -4.62
C VAL A 30 -14.45 -5.37 -4.12
N THR A 31 -13.39 -5.28 -4.94
CA THR A 31 -12.01 -5.53 -4.49
C THR A 31 -11.24 -4.22 -4.39
N LEU A 32 -10.52 -4.09 -3.28
CA LEU A 32 -9.66 -2.97 -2.95
C LEU A 32 -8.22 -3.42 -2.76
N ASP A 33 -7.30 -2.52 -3.06
CA ASP A 33 -5.87 -2.70 -2.86
C ASP A 33 -5.34 -1.53 -2.04
N VAL A 34 -5.08 -1.80 -0.75
CA VAL A 34 -4.77 -0.76 0.25
C VAL A 34 -3.29 -0.42 0.20
N ARG A 35 -2.97 0.84 -0.11
CA ARG A 35 -1.59 1.24 -0.47
C ARG A 35 -0.88 2.09 0.55
N LYS A 36 -1.58 2.93 1.32
CA LYS A 36 -0.93 3.87 2.24
C LYS A 36 -1.83 4.33 3.36
N HIS A 37 -1.22 4.78 4.45
CA HIS A 37 -1.88 5.65 5.42
C HIS A 37 -2.11 7.04 4.82
N ILE A 38 -3.15 7.72 5.30
CA ILE A 38 -3.54 9.06 4.86
C ILE A 38 -3.37 10.05 6.01
N GLY A 39 -2.50 11.03 5.77
CA GLY A 39 -2.33 12.17 6.67
C GLY A 39 -3.56 13.08 6.67
N ARG A 40 -3.88 13.63 7.84
CA ARG A 40 -4.94 14.63 7.97
C ARG A 40 -4.34 16.03 8.05
N CYS A 41 -4.95 16.95 7.34
CA CYS A 41 -4.63 18.37 7.39
C CYS A 41 -5.72 19.13 8.16
N VAL A 42 -5.55 20.44 8.30
CA VAL A 42 -6.50 21.37 8.94
C VAL A 42 -7.95 21.23 8.47
N MET A 43 -8.18 20.65 7.28
CA MET A 43 -9.52 20.34 6.77
C MET A 43 -10.41 19.59 7.77
N VAL A 44 -9.86 18.71 8.61
CA VAL A 44 -10.64 17.96 9.62
C VAL A 44 -11.21 18.82 10.74
N THR A 45 -10.73 20.06 10.89
CA THR A 45 -11.17 20.98 11.95
C THR A 45 -12.35 21.86 11.53
N ARG A 46 -12.77 21.79 10.26
CA ARG A 46 -13.86 22.63 9.74
C ARG A 46 -15.20 22.27 10.44
N PRO A 47 -16.09 23.25 10.67
CA PRO A 47 -17.45 22.98 11.15
C PRO A 47 -18.18 21.97 10.27
N GLN A 48 -19.03 21.15 10.88
CA GLN A 48 -19.91 20.18 10.22
C GLN A 48 -21.34 20.38 10.73
N PRO A 49 -22.39 19.88 10.04
CA PRO A 49 -23.76 19.98 10.53
C PRO A 49 -23.89 19.47 11.97
N GLY A 50 -24.24 20.36 12.90
CA GLY A 50 -24.35 20.06 14.33
C GLY A 50 -23.04 20.06 15.13
N LEU A 51 -21.90 20.44 14.53
CA LEU A 51 -20.59 20.48 15.17
C LEU A 51 -19.81 21.75 14.80
N GLU A 52 -19.43 22.52 15.81
CA GLU A 52 -18.59 23.72 15.65
C GLU A 52 -17.16 23.37 15.24
N ARG A 53 -16.39 24.38 14.82
CA ARG A 53 -14.96 24.24 14.51
C ARG A 53 -14.21 23.72 15.74
N ASP A 54 -13.45 22.64 15.59
CA ASP A 54 -12.61 22.11 16.68
C ASP A 54 -11.18 21.79 16.21
N LEU A 55 -10.20 22.50 16.82
CA LEU A 55 -8.77 22.29 16.54
C LEU A 55 -8.18 21.12 17.33
N GLU A 56 -8.81 20.71 18.44
CA GLU A 56 -8.35 19.60 19.26
C GLU A 56 -8.41 18.27 18.50
N VAL A 57 -9.33 18.15 17.54
CA VAL A 57 -9.38 17.01 16.61
C VAL A 57 -8.03 16.79 15.91
N LEU A 58 -7.48 17.83 15.26
CA LEU A 58 -6.20 17.69 14.56
C LEU A 58 -5.02 17.52 15.52
N LYS A 59 -5.02 18.23 16.66
CA LYS A 59 -3.97 18.07 17.68
C LYS A 59 -3.93 16.64 18.22
N ARG A 60 -5.09 16.04 18.46
CA ARG A 60 -5.23 14.65 18.92
C ARG A 60 -4.74 13.67 17.87
N ILE A 61 -5.13 13.84 16.60
CA ILE A 61 -4.64 12.98 15.50
C ILE A 61 -3.11 13.07 15.37
N ASN A 62 -2.53 14.27 15.52
CA ASN A 62 -1.08 14.45 15.48
C ASN A 62 -0.37 13.76 16.64
N ARG A 63 -0.86 13.95 17.87
CA ARG A 63 -0.25 13.40 19.09
C ARG A 63 -0.39 11.88 19.15
N ASP A 64 -1.60 11.37 18.95
CA ASP A 64 -1.93 9.97 19.23
C ASP A 64 -1.63 9.07 18.02
N ARG A 65 -1.69 9.63 16.79
CA ARG A 65 -1.60 8.86 15.54
C ARG A 65 -0.59 9.42 14.53
N ARG A 66 0.31 10.30 14.97
CA ARG A 66 1.35 10.91 14.11
C ARG A 66 0.80 11.58 12.86
N GLY A 67 -0.43 12.12 12.94
CA GLY A 67 -1.09 12.80 11.83
C GLY A 67 -1.85 11.86 10.89
N LEU A 68 -1.85 10.54 11.13
CA LEU A 68 -2.41 9.53 10.23
C LEU A 68 -3.78 9.05 10.75
N ALA A 69 -4.84 9.26 9.97
CA ALA A 69 -6.19 8.83 10.33
C ALA A 69 -7.02 8.52 9.08
N ALA A 70 -6.60 7.47 8.37
CA ALA A 70 -7.30 6.72 7.33
C ALA A 70 -6.27 5.89 6.54
N VAL A 71 -6.76 4.97 5.71
CA VAL A 71 -5.97 4.33 4.66
C VAL A 71 -6.53 4.67 3.28
N GLY A 72 -5.65 4.72 2.28
CA GLY A 72 -6.00 4.91 0.88
C GLY A 72 -5.90 3.60 0.13
N ALA A 73 -6.95 3.28 -0.61
CA ALA A 73 -7.01 2.08 -1.43
C ALA A 73 -7.36 2.41 -2.89
N LEU A 74 -6.90 1.57 -3.80
CA LEU A 74 -7.33 1.56 -5.19
C LEU A 74 -8.44 0.53 -5.36
N VAL A 75 -9.44 0.84 -6.19
CA VAL A 75 -10.44 -0.15 -6.61
C VAL A 75 -9.83 -0.97 -7.74
N THR A 76 -9.58 -2.25 -7.50
CA THR A 76 -9.08 -3.17 -8.54
C THR A 76 -10.20 -3.89 -9.27
N THR A 77 -11.33 -4.12 -8.59
CA THR A 77 -12.57 -4.63 -9.18
C THR A 77 -13.75 -3.77 -8.74
N PRO A 78 -14.39 -3.02 -9.66
CA PRO A 78 -15.59 -2.24 -9.34
C PRO A 78 -16.77 -3.12 -8.95
N GLY A 79 -17.65 -2.59 -8.10
CA GLY A 79 -18.80 -3.34 -7.58
C GLY A 79 -19.65 -2.47 -6.64
N ARG A 80 -20.44 -3.13 -5.80
CA ARG A 80 -21.32 -2.49 -4.81
C ARG A 80 -20.95 -2.94 -3.40
N ILE A 81 -21.03 -1.99 -2.47
CA ILE A 81 -20.97 -2.24 -1.03
C ILE A 81 -22.28 -1.80 -0.38
N SER A 82 -22.64 -2.45 0.72
CA SER A 82 -23.79 -2.16 1.56
C SER A 82 -23.37 -2.11 3.03
N ILE A 83 -24.15 -1.41 3.86
CA ILE A 83 -23.94 -1.43 5.31
C ILE A 83 -24.11 -2.88 5.79
N GLY A 84 -23.17 -3.35 6.60
CA GLY A 84 -23.13 -4.72 7.12
C GLY A 84 -22.27 -5.68 6.30
N ASP A 85 -21.77 -5.29 5.12
CA ASP A 85 -20.85 -6.13 4.37
C ASP A 85 -19.57 -6.39 5.16
N THR A 86 -19.20 -7.67 5.25
CA THR A 86 -17.98 -8.09 5.95
C THR A 86 -16.75 -7.79 5.10
N ILE A 87 -15.74 -7.19 5.70
CA ILE A 87 -14.42 -7.00 5.09
C ILE A 87 -13.62 -8.29 5.23
N ARG A 88 -13.10 -8.79 4.11
CA ARG A 88 -12.29 -10.03 4.09
C ARG A 88 -11.00 -9.81 3.31
N PRO A 89 -9.88 -10.47 3.67
CA PRO A 89 -8.72 -10.54 2.79
C PRO A 89 -9.13 -11.06 1.40
N GLU A 90 -8.74 -10.36 0.35
CA GLU A 90 -8.93 -10.81 -1.03
C GLU A 90 -8.09 -12.08 -1.24
N ARG A 91 -8.69 -13.15 -1.74
CA ARG A 91 -7.94 -14.30 -2.21
C ARG A 91 -7.50 -13.99 -3.64
N PRO A 92 -6.21 -14.13 -4.00
CA PRO A 92 -5.76 -13.89 -5.37
C PRO A 92 -6.56 -14.72 -6.36
N GLN A 93 -7.25 -14.05 -7.28
CA GLN A 93 -8.05 -14.71 -8.31
C GLN A 93 -7.14 -14.99 -9.50
N GLY A 94 -6.40 -16.09 -9.41
CA GLY A 94 -5.46 -16.52 -10.44
C GLY A 94 -4.17 -15.71 -10.47
N LEU A 95 -3.04 -16.38 -10.25
CA LEU A 95 -1.76 -15.86 -10.69
C LEU A 95 -1.81 -15.86 -12.22
N ALA A 96 -2.10 -14.73 -12.87
CA ALA A 96 -1.74 -14.59 -14.27
C ALA A 96 -0.23 -14.86 -14.35
N PRO A 97 0.23 -15.85 -15.14
CA PRO A 97 1.63 -16.18 -15.18
C PRO A 97 2.37 -14.90 -15.59
N ILE A 98 3.34 -14.49 -14.77
CA ILE A 98 4.31 -13.49 -15.16
C ILE A 98 4.92 -14.03 -16.44
N VAL A 99 4.55 -13.46 -17.59
CA VAL A 99 5.15 -13.79 -18.87
C VAL A 99 6.63 -13.49 -18.71
N ARG A 100 7.43 -14.55 -18.55
CA ARG A 100 8.89 -14.44 -18.62
C ARG A 100 9.16 -13.92 -20.03
N PRO A 101 9.77 -12.74 -20.22
CA PRO A 101 10.11 -12.33 -21.57
C PRO A 101 11.00 -13.43 -22.15
N ALA A 102 10.54 -14.06 -23.22
CA ALA A 102 11.40 -14.91 -24.01
C ALA A 102 12.53 -13.99 -24.48
N THR A 103 13.71 -14.11 -23.87
CA THR A 103 14.89 -13.42 -24.38
C THR A 103 14.98 -13.82 -25.84
N SER A 104 14.79 -12.86 -26.76
CA SER A 104 14.84 -13.17 -28.17
C SER A 104 16.20 -13.80 -28.47
N ARG A 105 16.22 -14.78 -29.38
CA ARG A 105 17.45 -15.50 -29.75
C ARG A 105 18.57 -14.52 -30.16
N ALA A 106 18.20 -13.34 -30.67
CA ALA A 106 19.08 -12.23 -30.98
C ALA A 106 19.78 -11.62 -29.74
N VAL A 107 19.09 -11.44 -28.61
CA VAL A 107 19.71 -10.92 -27.37
C VAL A 107 20.74 -11.92 -26.82
N SER A 108 20.43 -13.21 -26.81
CA SER A 108 21.39 -14.25 -26.40
C SER A 108 22.56 -14.40 -27.38
N GLN A 109 22.38 -14.08 -28.67
CA GLN A 109 23.44 -14.10 -29.67
C GLN A 109 24.35 -12.86 -29.55
N ALA A 110 23.77 -11.68 -29.33
CA ALA A 110 24.51 -10.45 -29.07
C ALA A 110 25.35 -10.56 -27.79
N ALA A 111 24.78 -11.12 -26.71
CA ALA A 111 25.50 -11.32 -25.45
C ALA A 111 26.74 -12.22 -25.61
N ARG A 112 26.69 -13.22 -26.52
CA ARG A 112 27.84 -14.08 -26.86
C ARG A 112 28.89 -13.40 -27.74
N GLN A 113 28.55 -12.30 -28.42
CA GLN A 113 29.49 -11.54 -29.26
C GLN A 113 30.18 -10.38 -28.52
N LEU A 114 29.70 -9.99 -27.34
CA LEU A 114 30.30 -8.92 -26.52
C LEU A 114 31.80 -9.12 -26.19
N PRO A 115 32.33 -10.34 -25.95
CA PRO A 115 33.76 -10.53 -25.73
C PRO A 115 34.63 -10.18 -26.96
N ARG A 116 34.04 -10.11 -28.16
CA ARG A 116 34.75 -9.76 -29.40
C ARG A 116 34.80 -8.24 -29.64
N LEU A 117 33.82 -7.48 -29.14
CA LEU A 117 33.79 -6.03 -29.30
C LEU A 117 34.70 -5.30 -28.29
N ASP A 118 35.01 -5.92 -27.16
CA ASP A 118 35.96 -5.38 -26.17
C ASP A 118 37.42 -5.38 -26.68
N ARG A 119 37.75 -6.20 -27.69
CA ARG A 119 39.07 -6.18 -28.33
C ARG A 119 39.28 -4.99 -29.26
N LEU A 120 38.21 -4.36 -29.75
CA LEU A 120 38.29 -3.22 -30.67
C LEU A 120 38.42 -1.87 -29.95
N ARG A 121 38.12 -1.80 -28.64
CA ARG A 121 38.31 -0.58 -27.83
C ARG A 121 39.74 -0.35 -27.34
N ARG A 122 40.61 -1.36 -27.37
CA ARG A 122 42.00 -1.26 -26.85
C ARG A 122 43.05 -0.80 -27.88
N ARG A 123 42.64 -0.28 -29.05
CA ARG A 123 43.55 0.23 -30.10
C ARG A 123 43.31 1.69 -30.48
N ILE A 124 42.86 2.52 -29.54
CA ILE A 124 42.87 3.98 -29.75
C ILE A 124 44.10 4.52 -29.00
N PRO A 125 45.19 4.91 -29.70
CA PRO A 125 46.29 5.59 -29.04
C PRO A 125 45.81 6.95 -28.51
N ARG A 126 46.20 7.26 -27.26
CA ARG A 126 45.99 8.59 -26.68
C ARG A 126 46.85 9.58 -27.46
N ARG A 127 46.23 10.56 -28.11
CA ARG A 127 46.93 11.74 -28.63
C ARG A 127 47.46 12.55 -27.44
N THR A 128 48.76 12.78 -27.44
CA THR A 128 49.45 13.82 -26.64
C THR A 128 49.04 15.20 -27.08
#